data_AF-K2N350-F1
#
_entry.id   AF-K2N350-F1
#
_cell.length_a   1.000
_cell.length_b   1.000
_cell.length_c   1.000
_cell.angle_alpha   90.00
_cell.angle_beta   90.00
_cell.angle_gamma   90.00
#
_symmetry.space_group_name_H-M   'P 1'
#
loop_
_entity.id
_entity.type
_entity.pdbx_description
1 polymer ?
#
loop_
_entity_poly.entity_id
_entity_poly.type
_entity_poly.pdbx_seq_one_letter_code
_entity_poly.pdbx_strand_id
1 'polypeptide(L)'
;MEPLLLGVGDGMSDVKKVPAKRRRHRSPKIHEHDYPTHGADEKQGTREVNIPVEEPLLKGPRTEGKTHSNFVELRRSLVDAAAVAAFIQEHHDTKLRDVKQVNNFFQALSNCSDDLFALLCQQHRHQVHLALERMFELYATGKVTILPAAHEFLIRCEQNGVRRMEWTTGLESEVHTMAAAASTNASTTTGTEEMQKQEHQVPLPLLLSPRELLKKLAGIDPRGRLERMIEMCSTLGDIHTCTRRLCKATESEKGLEYAAKCQLISKIASKARRICAMVLLPEPPHFSSDDLATLSSTIDILLSLTQRALATRPSFTSQQPISKLTHFAKWCEGYGLLEKSQIESVAVLEAQATRDLGSQATQLETVMMLKALPSGDEAALKRALDNIWNEKEGHFEPYSADVLSSIAVLAGAHGISDAFRVQVAGRLMKTQQNRLSGSGAHLPRRALRFVNAEYSKEKQESIKRMLAAEEEKKGKAQ
;
A
#
# COMPACT_ATOMS: atom_id res chain seq x y z
N MET A 1 27.78 14.73 -47.86
CA MET A 1 27.15 15.77 -47.03
C MET A 1 27.57 15.50 -45.60
N GLU A 2 28.64 16.16 -45.17
CA GLU A 2 28.97 16.32 -43.74
C GLU A 2 27.91 17.20 -43.07
N PRO A 3 27.86 17.19 -41.73
CA PRO A 3 28.29 18.42 -41.09
C PRO A 3 29.30 18.20 -39.97
N LEU A 4 30.31 19.08 -40.01
CA LEU A 4 31.36 19.34 -39.04
C LEU A 4 31.06 20.62 -38.25
N LEU A 5 31.77 20.76 -37.12
CA LEU A 5 32.14 21.95 -36.35
C LEU A 5 31.28 22.29 -35.11
N LEU A 6 31.78 22.02 -33.89
CA LEU A 6 32.72 22.81 -33.04
C LEU A 6 31.93 23.82 -32.18
N GLY A 7 32.24 24.11 -30.91
CA GLY A 7 33.34 23.81 -29.98
C GLY A 7 33.05 24.61 -28.69
N VAL A 8 33.53 24.20 -27.52
CA VAL A 8 34.54 24.87 -26.63
C VAL A 8 33.88 24.86 -25.24
N GLY A 9 34.46 24.58 -24.07
CA GLY A 9 35.83 24.44 -23.58
C GLY A 9 35.76 24.61 -22.05
N ASP A 10 36.40 23.67 -21.34
CA ASP A 10 36.96 23.64 -19.98
C ASP A 10 36.54 24.60 -18.83
N GLY A 11 36.49 24.03 -17.62
CA GLY A 11 36.48 24.80 -16.36
C GLY A 11 36.18 23.97 -15.11
N MET A 12 37.20 23.32 -14.53
CA MET A 12 37.18 22.65 -13.23
C MET A 12 36.87 23.60 -12.06
N SER A 13 36.07 23.14 -11.10
CA SER A 13 36.35 23.36 -9.66
C SER A 13 35.55 22.39 -8.77
N ASP A 14 36.30 21.53 -8.08
CA ASP A 14 35.88 20.65 -6.99
C ASP A 14 35.25 21.41 -5.81
N VAL A 15 34.08 20.95 -5.34
CA VAL A 15 33.73 21.04 -3.91
C VAL A 15 33.18 19.67 -3.47
N LYS A 16 34.06 18.92 -2.81
CA LYS A 16 33.76 17.71 -2.03
C LYS A 16 32.62 17.98 -1.04
N LYS A 17 31.47 17.31 -1.20
CA LYS A 17 30.52 17.07 -0.10
C LYS A 17 30.57 15.60 0.32
N VAL A 18 31.03 15.40 1.55
CA VAL A 18 31.10 14.14 2.29
C VAL A 18 29.70 13.53 2.42
N PRO A 19 29.47 12.24 2.07
CA PRO A 19 28.21 11.59 2.36
C PRO A 19 28.14 11.23 3.85
N ALA A 20 27.07 11.69 4.50
CA ALA A 20 26.76 11.43 5.90
C ALA A 20 26.71 9.92 6.21
N LYS A 21 27.42 9.53 7.28
CA LYS A 21 27.37 8.18 7.87
C LYS A 21 25.93 7.84 8.25
N ARG A 22 25.29 6.94 7.49
CA ARG A 22 24.02 6.30 7.87
C ARG A 22 24.26 5.43 9.11
N ARG A 23 23.83 5.93 10.28
CA ARG A 23 23.67 5.14 11.50
C ARG A 23 22.68 4.01 11.22
N ARG A 24 23.13 2.76 11.37
CA ARG A 24 22.26 1.58 11.37
C ARG A 24 21.44 1.61 12.65
N HIS A 25 20.11 1.77 12.53
CA HIS A 25 19.21 1.43 13.62
C HIS A 25 19.25 -0.08 13.83
N ARG A 26 19.79 -0.51 14.98
CA ARG A 26 19.60 -1.85 15.51
C ARG A 26 18.16 -1.95 16.03
N SER A 27 17.42 -2.95 15.57
CA SER A 27 16.14 -3.34 16.16
C SER A 27 16.35 -3.81 17.62
N PRO A 28 15.40 -3.53 18.54
CA PRO A 28 15.48 -4.05 19.91
C PRO A 28 15.31 -5.58 19.93
N LYS A 29 16.14 -6.26 20.73
CA LYS A 29 15.96 -7.67 21.07
C LYS A 29 14.69 -7.81 21.92
N ILE A 30 13.76 -8.64 21.47
CA ILE A 30 12.64 -9.13 22.28
C ILE A 30 13.23 -10.16 23.24
N HIS A 31 13.08 -9.89 24.54
CA HIS A 31 13.47 -10.81 25.61
C HIS A 31 12.30 -11.78 25.79
N GLU A 32 12.53 -13.06 25.48
CA GLU A 32 11.70 -14.14 25.98
C GLU A 32 11.84 -14.16 27.50
N HIS A 33 10.71 -14.15 28.20
CA HIS A 33 10.64 -14.47 29.62
C HIS A 33 9.58 -15.55 29.82
N ASP A 34 10.05 -16.60 30.47
CA ASP A 34 9.37 -17.82 30.82
C ASP A 34 8.11 -17.61 31.67
N TYR A 35 7.10 -18.42 31.40
CA TYR A 35 6.00 -18.70 32.32
C TYR A 35 6.47 -19.66 33.43
N PRO A 36 5.95 -19.49 34.65
CA PRO A 36 5.70 -20.64 35.50
C PRO A 36 4.22 -20.75 35.90
N THR A 37 3.80 -22.01 35.97
CA THR A 37 2.44 -22.51 36.20
C THR A 37 2.23 -22.88 37.67
N HIS A 38 0.98 -22.74 38.14
CA HIS A 38 0.29 -23.43 39.26
C HIS A 38 0.55 -23.05 40.74
N GLY A 39 -0.58 -22.93 41.48
CA GLY A 39 -0.66 -23.17 42.92
C GLY A 39 -1.83 -22.43 43.60
N ALA A 40 -2.83 -23.17 44.08
CA ALA A 40 -4.07 -22.68 44.69
C ALA A 40 -3.99 -22.55 46.24
N ASP A 41 -4.98 -21.81 46.76
CA ASP A 41 -5.69 -21.98 48.05
C ASP A 41 -5.32 -21.24 49.36
N GLU A 42 -6.42 -20.67 49.91
CA GLU A 42 -6.87 -20.52 51.31
C GLU A 42 -6.34 -19.45 52.32
N LYS A 43 -7.31 -18.57 52.69
CA LYS A 43 -7.85 -18.19 54.02
C LYS A 43 -7.04 -17.43 55.10
N GLN A 44 -7.60 -16.26 55.43
CA GLN A 44 -7.93 -15.68 56.77
C GLN A 44 -6.99 -15.84 57.96
N GLY A 45 -6.74 -14.74 58.68
CA GLY A 45 -6.43 -14.80 60.13
C GLY A 45 -5.69 -13.61 60.72
N THR A 46 -6.47 -12.64 61.20
CA THR A 46 -6.20 -11.48 62.05
C THR A 46 -5.14 -11.65 63.16
N ARG A 47 -4.29 -10.64 63.39
CA ARG A 47 -3.99 -10.17 64.76
C ARG A 47 -3.44 -8.72 64.79
N GLU A 48 -4.07 -7.95 65.65
CA GLU A 48 -3.82 -6.56 66.07
C GLU A 48 -2.38 -6.39 66.61
N VAL A 49 -1.81 -5.18 66.68
CA VAL A 49 -1.93 -4.31 67.86
C VAL A 49 -1.20 -2.95 67.63
N ASN A 50 -1.83 -1.89 68.15
CA ASN A 50 -1.34 -0.57 68.58
C ASN A 50 -1.14 0.60 67.58
N ILE A 51 -2.17 1.44 67.59
CA ILE A 51 -2.15 2.88 67.35
C ILE A 51 -1.60 3.59 68.61
N PRO A 52 -0.91 4.73 68.46
CA PRO A 52 -1.35 5.93 69.16
C PRO A 52 -1.64 7.08 68.18
N VAL A 53 -2.76 7.73 68.45
CA VAL A 53 -3.36 8.85 67.75
C VAL A 53 -2.55 10.12 68.05
N GLU A 54 -2.12 10.81 67.00
CA GLU A 54 -1.93 12.26 67.00
C GLU A 54 -2.30 12.80 65.60
N GLU A 55 -3.39 13.56 65.52
CA GLU A 55 -3.78 14.40 64.38
C GLU A 55 -3.90 15.85 64.90
N PRO A 56 -3.92 16.90 64.07
CA PRO A 56 -3.51 17.00 62.66
C PRO A 56 -2.73 18.30 62.35
N LEU A 57 -1.82 18.27 61.36
CA LEU A 57 -1.34 19.49 60.69
C LEU A 57 -1.55 19.35 59.17
N LEU A 58 -2.72 19.82 58.75
CA LEU A 58 -3.06 20.43 57.46
C LEU A 58 -2.16 20.04 56.27
N LYS A 59 -2.54 18.96 55.56
CA LYS A 59 -2.22 18.80 54.14
C LYS A 59 -3.53 18.79 53.36
N GLY A 60 -3.72 19.81 52.54
CA GLY A 60 -4.90 19.97 51.69
C GLY A 60 -5.11 18.78 50.74
N PRO A 61 -6.35 18.58 50.25
CA PRO A 61 -6.66 17.47 49.36
C PRO A 61 -6.08 17.77 47.98
N ARG A 62 -4.91 17.22 47.66
CA ARG A 62 -4.48 17.00 46.28
C ARG A 62 -5.14 15.72 45.77
N THR A 63 -6.41 15.81 45.43
CA THR A 63 -7.02 14.94 44.42
C THR A 63 -6.91 15.64 43.07
N GLU A 64 -5.70 15.67 42.53
CA GLU A 64 -5.51 15.90 41.09
C GLU A 64 -6.08 14.66 40.38
N GLY A 65 -7.38 14.73 40.07
CA GLY A 65 -8.02 13.77 39.19
C GLY A 65 -7.25 13.73 37.88
N LYS A 66 -6.85 12.54 37.45
CA LYS A 66 -6.19 12.31 36.15
C LYS A 66 -6.99 13.04 35.06
N THR A 67 -6.49 14.17 34.59
CA THR A 67 -7.05 14.89 33.45
C THR A 67 -7.11 13.92 32.29
N HIS A 68 -8.32 13.61 31.83
CA HIS A 68 -8.50 12.72 30.71
C HIS A 68 -7.76 13.30 29.49
N SER A 69 -7.16 12.45 28.66
CA SER A 69 -6.50 12.91 27.43
C SER A 69 -7.47 13.75 26.59
N ASN A 70 -7.01 14.86 26.00
CA ASN A 70 -7.81 15.74 25.13
C ASN A 70 -8.59 14.97 24.04
N PHE A 71 -8.08 13.81 23.60
CA PHE A 71 -8.78 12.94 22.65
C PHE A 71 -10.02 12.26 23.26
N VAL A 72 -9.94 11.83 24.52
CA VAL A 72 -11.06 11.22 25.24
C VAL A 72 -12.17 12.26 25.48
N GLU A 73 -11.78 13.49 25.79
CA GLU A 73 -12.73 14.61 25.92
C GLU A 73 -13.42 14.92 24.60
N LEU A 74 -12.65 15.00 23.50
CA LEU A 74 -13.21 15.15 22.15
C LEU A 74 -14.22 14.05 21.82
N ARG A 75 -13.90 12.79 22.11
CA ARG A 75 -14.82 11.68 21.84
C ARG A 75 -16.11 11.79 22.65
N ARG A 76 -16.03 12.27 23.90
CA ARG A 76 -17.21 12.48 24.75
C ARG A 76 -18.07 13.67 24.31
N SER A 77 -17.47 14.68 23.68
CA SER A 77 -18.21 15.85 23.19
C SER A 77 -18.95 15.58 21.88
N LEU A 78 -18.49 14.63 21.04
CA LEU A 78 -19.12 14.29 19.75
C LEU A 78 -20.22 13.22 19.91
N VAL A 79 -21.24 13.53 20.72
CA VAL A 79 -22.30 12.58 21.11
C VAL A 79 -23.41 12.44 20.07
N ASP A 80 -23.73 13.49 19.32
CA ASP A 80 -24.78 13.50 18.30
C ASP A 80 -24.38 14.35 17.08
N ALA A 81 -25.25 14.36 16.06
CA ALA A 81 -24.99 15.09 14.82
C ALA A 81 -24.87 16.61 15.03
N ALA A 82 -25.64 17.18 15.97
CA ALA A 82 -25.61 18.61 16.26
C ALA A 82 -24.30 19.01 16.95
N ALA A 83 -23.81 18.21 17.90
CA ALA A 83 -22.54 18.42 18.58
C ALA A 83 -21.35 18.30 17.60
N VAL A 84 -21.42 17.38 16.64
CA VAL A 84 -20.43 17.28 15.56
C VAL A 84 -20.47 18.51 14.66
N ALA A 85 -21.66 18.95 14.27
CA ALA A 85 -21.82 20.15 13.45
C ALA A 85 -21.29 21.40 14.17
N ALA A 86 -21.63 21.58 15.44
CA ALA A 86 -21.13 22.67 16.27
C ALA A 86 -19.60 22.65 16.37
N PHE A 87 -19.00 21.48 16.60
CA PHE A 87 -17.54 21.33 16.64
C PHE A 87 -16.89 21.73 15.31
N ILE A 88 -17.45 21.30 14.17
CA ILE A 88 -16.94 21.68 12.85
C ILE A 88 -17.02 23.20 12.70
N GLN A 89 -18.17 23.80 13.00
CA GLN A 89 -18.39 25.24 12.86
C GLN A 89 -17.44 26.07 13.73
N GLU A 90 -17.28 25.71 15.00
CA GLU A 90 -16.42 26.43 15.95
C GLU A 90 -14.93 26.30 15.59
N HIS A 91 -14.52 25.14 15.07
CA HIS A 91 -13.10 24.81 14.90
C HIS A 91 -12.62 24.74 13.45
N HIS A 92 -13.48 25.06 12.49
CA HIS A 92 -13.15 25.04 11.07
C HIS A 92 -11.89 25.86 10.76
N ASP A 93 -11.81 27.10 11.25
CA ASP A 93 -10.71 28.02 10.98
C ASP A 93 -9.55 27.94 11.99
N THR A 94 -9.68 27.12 13.04
CA THR A 94 -8.68 26.99 14.09
C THR A 94 -8.11 25.57 14.13
N LYS A 95 -8.67 24.69 14.96
CA LYS A 95 -8.12 23.34 15.20
C LYS A 95 -8.11 22.49 13.93
N LEU A 96 -9.13 22.61 13.08
CA LEU A 96 -9.25 21.78 11.88
C LEU A 96 -8.28 22.19 10.75
N ARG A 97 -7.44 23.22 10.93
CA ARG A 97 -6.31 23.49 10.02
C ARG A 97 -5.08 22.63 10.30
N ASP A 98 -4.98 22.06 11.50
CA ASP A 98 -3.86 21.23 11.89
C ASP A 98 -4.12 19.75 11.57
N VAL A 99 -3.16 19.11 10.90
CA VAL A 99 -3.26 17.71 10.46
C VAL A 99 -3.52 16.76 11.63
N LYS A 100 -2.88 16.98 12.79
CA LYS A 100 -3.03 16.10 13.96
C LYS A 100 -4.44 16.24 14.55
N GLN A 101 -4.96 17.45 14.67
CA GLN A 101 -6.32 17.69 15.18
C GLN A 101 -7.39 17.13 14.24
N VAL A 102 -7.25 17.31 12.93
CA VAL A 102 -8.17 16.73 11.93
C VAL A 102 -8.18 15.22 11.99
N ASN A 103 -7.01 14.60 12.11
CA ASN A 103 -6.90 13.14 12.25
C ASN A 103 -7.56 12.65 13.54
N ASN A 104 -7.36 13.35 14.67
CA ASN A 104 -8.04 13.04 15.93
C ASN A 104 -9.57 13.17 15.80
N PHE A 105 -10.04 14.20 15.12
CA PHE A 105 -11.46 14.43 14.86
C PHE A 105 -12.07 13.27 14.06
N PHE A 106 -11.49 12.89 12.92
CA PHE A 106 -11.99 11.75 12.16
C PHE A 106 -11.90 10.43 12.92
N GLN A 107 -10.85 10.24 13.72
CA GLN A 107 -10.73 9.05 14.56
C GLN A 107 -11.81 8.99 15.65
N ALA A 108 -12.19 10.13 16.22
CA ALA A 108 -13.31 10.20 17.16
C ALA A 108 -14.63 9.84 16.45
N LEU A 109 -14.86 10.36 15.25
CA LEU A 109 -16.05 10.06 14.43
C LEU A 109 -16.13 8.61 13.94
N SER A 110 -15.00 7.95 13.65
CA SER A 110 -14.93 6.58 13.12
C SER A 110 -15.62 5.52 14.02
N ASN A 111 -15.84 5.84 15.31
CA ASN A 111 -16.52 4.96 16.25
C ASN A 111 -17.97 5.36 16.56
N CYS A 112 -18.50 6.37 15.87
CA CYS A 112 -19.89 6.81 16.03
C CYS A 112 -20.85 5.88 15.27
N SER A 113 -22.13 5.89 15.67
CA SER A 113 -23.18 5.08 15.05
C SER A 113 -23.49 5.52 13.61
N ASP A 114 -24.04 4.60 12.81
CA ASP A 114 -24.47 4.90 11.44
C ASP A 114 -25.58 5.97 11.41
N ASP A 115 -26.48 5.95 12.40
CA ASP A 115 -27.55 6.95 12.56
C ASP A 115 -27.00 8.37 12.74
N LEU A 116 -25.92 8.53 13.50
CA LEU A 116 -25.27 9.82 13.68
C LEU A 116 -24.80 10.38 12.33
N PHE A 117 -24.17 9.53 11.51
CA PHE A 117 -23.70 9.95 10.18
C PHE A 117 -24.85 10.26 9.23
N ALA A 118 -25.94 9.50 9.28
CA ALA A 118 -27.14 9.75 8.49
C ALA A 118 -27.75 11.12 8.85
N LEU A 119 -27.94 11.38 10.14
CA LEU A 119 -28.45 12.68 10.63
C LEU A 119 -27.52 13.83 10.29
N LEU A 120 -26.21 13.67 10.48
CA LEU A 120 -25.21 14.68 10.12
C LEU A 120 -25.27 15.02 8.63
N CYS A 121 -25.33 14.02 7.76
CA CYS A 121 -25.42 14.23 6.31
C CYS A 121 -26.79 14.78 5.87
N GLN A 122 -27.85 14.56 6.63
CA GLN A 122 -29.19 15.03 6.28
C GLN A 122 -29.47 16.45 6.76
N GLN A 123 -29.10 16.77 8.01
CA GLN A 123 -29.51 17.99 8.72
C GLN A 123 -28.40 19.05 8.79
N HIS A 124 -27.13 18.67 8.64
CA HIS A 124 -25.98 19.55 8.79
C HIS A 124 -25.09 19.52 7.55
N ARG A 125 -25.72 19.70 6.37
CA ARG A 125 -25.06 19.58 5.07
C ARG A 125 -23.88 20.54 4.93
N HIS A 126 -24.05 21.79 5.38
CA HIS A 126 -23.00 22.79 5.30
C HIS A 126 -21.74 22.36 6.09
N GLN A 127 -21.89 21.83 7.30
CA GLN A 127 -20.76 21.37 8.11
C GLN A 127 -20.07 20.15 7.50
N VAL A 128 -20.83 19.22 6.89
CA VAL A 128 -20.23 18.10 6.14
C VAL A 128 -19.40 18.62 4.96
N HIS A 129 -19.91 19.62 4.24
CA HIS A 129 -19.19 20.23 3.13
C HIS A 129 -17.89 20.92 3.60
N LEU A 130 -17.93 21.71 4.67
CA LEU A 130 -16.74 22.32 5.28
C LEU A 130 -15.69 21.28 5.70
N ALA A 131 -16.12 20.15 6.28
CA ALA A 131 -15.21 19.06 6.63
C ALA A 131 -14.53 18.46 5.38
N LEU A 132 -15.28 18.28 4.28
CA LEU A 132 -14.73 17.80 3.00
C LEU A 132 -13.75 18.79 2.36
N GLU A 133 -14.06 20.10 2.42
CA GLU A 133 -13.13 21.14 1.96
C GLU A 133 -11.82 21.08 2.74
N ARG A 134 -11.92 20.98 4.07
CA ARG A 134 -10.73 20.89 4.91
C ARG A 134 -9.89 19.65 4.64
N MET A 135 -10.55 18.51 4.41
CA MET A 135 -9.84 17.30 3.95
C MET A 135 -9.12 17.54 2.63
N PHE A 136 -9.79 18.18 1.67
CA PHE A 136 -9.22 18.43 0.35
C PHE A 136 -7.99 19.35 0.45
N GLU A 137 -8.08 20.44 1.20
CA GLU A 137 -6.94 21.34 1.44
C GLU A 137 -5.72 20.62 2.01
N LEU A 138 -5.93 19.73 2.99
CA LEU A 138 -4.83 19.02 3.66
C LEU A 138 -4.22 17.92 2.81
N TYR A 139 -5.05 17.13 2.13
CA TYR A 139 -4.60 15.90 1.48
C TYR A 139 -4.33 16.05 -0.03
N ALA A 140 -4.87 17.08 -0.70
CA ALA A 140 -4.72 17.23 -2.16
C ALA A 140 -3.27 17.35 -2.64
N THR A 141 -2.38 17.84 -1.78
CA THR A 141 -0.95 17.99 -2.10
C THR A 141 -0.18 16.66 -2.07
N GLY A 142 -0.75 15.59 -1.52
CA GLY A 142 -0.08 14.29 -1.33
C GLY A 142 1.04 14.29 -0.30
N LYS A 143 1.30 15.41 0.40
CA LYS A 143 2.32 15.51 1.45
C LYS A 143 1.90 14.83 2.76
N VAL A 144 0.59 14.70 2.96
CA VAL A 144 -0.01 14.10 4.15
C VAL A 144 -0.74 12.83 3.73
N THR A 145 -0.46 11.73 4.40
CA THR A 145 -1.15 10.46 4.18
C THR A 145 -2.56 10.51 4.78
N ILE A 146 -3.56 10.08 4.02
CA ILE A 146 -4.93 9.95 4.49
C ILE A 146 -5.01 8.74 5.44
N LEU A 147 -5.49 8.95 6.67
CA LEU A 147 -5.64 7.87 7.64
C LEU A 147 -6.94 7.07 7.40
N PRO A 148 -7.03 5.81 7.89
CA PRO A 148 -8.22 4.97 7.72
C PRO A 148 -9.53 5.63 8.20
N ALA A 149 -9.49 6.41 9.28
CA ALA A 149 -10.66 7.11 9.81
C ALA A 149 -11.18 8.21 8.87
N ALA A 150 -10.26 8.91 8.19
CA ALA A 150 -10.60 9.89 7.17
C ALA A 150 -11.20 9.21 5.93
N HIS A 151 -10.66 8.05 5.51
CA HIS A 151 -11.27 7.23 4.45
C HIS A 151 -12.68 6.78 4.80
N GLU A 152 -12.91 6.37 6.06
CA GLU A 152 -14.24 6.00 6.53
C GLU A 152 -15.23 7.16 6.45
N PHE A 153 -14.84 8.37 6.88
CA PHE A 153 -15.68 9.55 6.75
C PHE A 153 -16.13 9.75 5.29
N LEU A 154 -15.20 9.67 4.32
CA LEU A 154 -15.53 9.77 2.89
C LEU A 154 -16.50 8.67 2.43
N ILE A 155 -16.28 7.43 2.87
CA ILE A 155 -17.13 6.29 2.53
C ILE A 155 -18.55 6.50 3.09
N ARG A 156 -18.68 6.94 4.34
CA ARG A 156 -19.96 7.21 4.99
C ARG A 156 -20.70 8.38 4.36
N CYS A 157 -20.00 9.45 3.95
CA CYS A 157 -20.60 10.53 3.17
C CYS A 157 -21.19 10.00 1.84
N GLU A 158 -20.47 9.11 1.15
CA GLU A 158 -20.99 8.50 -0.08
C GLU A 158 -22.22 7.62 0.15
N GLN A 159 -22.20 6.79 1.20
CA GLN A 159 -23.31 5.92 1.58
C GLN A 159 -24.57 6.74 1.92
N ASN A 160 -24.39 7.91 2.55
CA ASN A 160 -25.47 8.83 2.90
C ASN A 160 -25.82 9.84 1.79
N GLY A 161 -25.45 9.55 0.54
CA GLY A 161 -25.99 10.26 -0.62
C GLY A 161 -25.36 11.62 -0.94
N VAL A 162 -24.25 12.02 -0.30
CA VAL A 162 -23.58 13.32 -0.55
C VAL A 162 -23.13 13.48 -2.02
N ARG A 163 -22.96 12.37 -2.76
CA ARG A 163 -22.68 12.39 -4.21
C ARG A 163 -23.88 12.70 -5.10
N ARG A 164 -25.11 12.63 -4.58
CA ARG A 164 -26.34 12.82 -5.37
C ARG A 164 -26.58 14.31 -5.63
N MET A 165 -27.14 14.64 -6.79
CA MET A 165 -27.43 16.04 -7.15
C MET A 165 -28.41 16.68 -6.17
N GLU A 166 -29.43 15.93 -5.73
CA GLU A 166 -30.42 16.35 -4.73
C GLU A 166 -29.79 16.89 -3.44
N TRP A 167 -28.67 16.29 -3.02
CA TRP A 167 -27.96 16.72 -1.82
C TRP A 167 -27.32 18.10 -2.02
N THR A 168 -26.76 18.35 -3.20
CA THR A 168 -26.14 19.65 -3.55
C THR A 168 -27.20 20.74 -3.67
N THR A 169 -28.34 20.46 -4.30
CA THR A 169 -29.47 21.40 -4.38
C THR A 169 -30.04 21.73 -3.00
N GLY A 170 -30.10 20.74 -2.10
CA GLY A 170 -30.47 20.96 -0.70
C GLY A 170 -29.51 21.91 0.02
N LEU A 171 -28.19 21.72 -0.15
CA LEU A 171 -27.17 22.61 0.43
C LEU A 171 -27.31 24.04 -0.11
N GLU A 172 -27.48 24.21 -1.42
CA GLU A 172 -27.65 25.54 -2.02
C GLU A 172 -28.89 26.23 -1.43
N SER A 173 -30.01 25.53 -1.31
CA SER A 173 -31.26 26.08 -0.76
C SER A 173 -31.10 26.53 0.71
N GLU A 174 -30.36 25.78 1.52
CA GLU A 174 -30.04 26.13 2.91
C GLU A 174 -29.18 27.41 2.98
N VAL A 175 -28.15 27.51 2.14
CA VAL A 175 -27.26 28.69 2.09
C VAL A 175 -28.04 29.95 1.69
N HIS A 176 -28.94 29.84 0.71
CA HIS A 176 -29.80 30.97 0.30
C HIS A 176 -30.77 31.36 1.41
N THR A 177 -31.31 30.40 2.17
CA THR A 177 -32.20 30.67 3.30
C THR A 177 -31.46 31.35 4.45
N MET A 178 -30.23 30.94 4.76
CA MET A 178 -29.39 31.58 5.78
C MET A 178 -28.98 33.00 5.36
N ALA A 179 -28.64 33.21 4.09
CA ALA A 179 -28.32 34.54 3.56
C ALA A 179 -29.55 35.49 3.56
N ALA A 180 -30.74 34.96 3.25
CA ALA A 180 -31.98 35.72 3.31
C ALA A 180 -32.36 36.07 4.75
N ALA A 181 -32.27 35.14 5.69
CA ALA A 181 -32.56 35.38 7.11
C ALA A 181 -31.60 36.40 7.74
N ALA A 182 -30.31 36.36 7.38
CA ALA A 182 -29.33 37.36 7.81
C ALA A 182 -29.63 38.76 7.24
N SER A 183 -30.21 38.84 6.03
CA SER A 183 -30.60 40.10 5.39
C SER A 183 -31.88 40.69 5.98
N THR A 184 -32.84 39.85 6.40
CA THR A 184 -34.10 40.29 7.02
C THR A 184 -33.90 40.79 8.45
N ASN A 185 -32.95 40.21 9.21
CA ASN A 185 -32.64 40.64 10.58
C ASN A 185 -31.78 41.92 10.65
N ALA A 186 -31.19 42.37 9.54
CA ALA A 186 -30.44 43.62 9.48
C ALA A 186 -31.33 44.88 9.40
N SER A 187 -32.66 44.73 9.28
CA SER A 187 -33.59 45.86 9.07
C SER A 187 -34.38 46.28 10.32
N THR A 188 -34.12 45.71 11.49
CA THR A 188 -34.80 46.13 12.73
C THR A 188 -33.88 46.04 13.94
N THR A 189 -33.30 47.16 14.38
CA THR A 189 -33.15 47.55 15.80
C THR A 189 -32.35 48.85 15.94
N THR A 190 -33.05 49.92 16.34
CA THR A 190 -32.50 51.01 17.16
C THR A 190 -32.48 50.56 18.62
N GLY A 191 -31.32 50.55 19.29
CA GLY A 191 -31.22 50.51 20.76
C GLY A 191 -30.23 49.51 21.38
N THR A 192 -29.00 49.99 21.58
CA THR A 192 -28.01 49.76 22.67
C THR A 192 -27.93 48.44 23.48
N GLU A 193 -26.77 47.80 23.32
CA GLU A 193 -25.90 47.06 24.29
C GLU A 193 -26.42 45.83 25.06
N GLU A 194 -25.95 44.64 24.66
CA GLU A 194 -25.01 43.81 25.43
C GLU A 194 -24.37 42.68 24.58
N MET A 195 -23.13 42.33 24.91
CA MET A 195 -22.20 41.42 24.22
C MET A 195 -22.74 40.00 23.94
N GLN A 196 -22.81 39.59 22.68
CA GLN A 196 -22.42 38.24 22.24
C GLN A 196 -21.82 38.30 20.83
N LYS A 197 -20.51 38.06 20.74
CA LYS A 197 -19.75 38.04 19.50
C LYS A 197 -19.98 36.72 18.76
N GLN A 198 -21.18 36.55 18.16
CA GLN A 198 -21.38 35.57 17.10
C GLN A 198 -20.94 36.21 15.78
N GLU A 199 -19.69 35.96 15.38
CA GLU A 199 -19.26 36.19 14.00
C GLU A 199 -20.09 35.29 13.08
N HIS A 200 -21.20 35.82 12.57
CA HIS A 200 -21.95 35.20 11.49
C HIS A 200 -21.07 35.26 10.24
N GLN A 201 -20.39 34.15 9.94
CA GLN A 201 -19.65 33.97 8.70
C GLN A 201 -20.62 34.08 7.52
N VAL A 202 -20.41 35.09 6.69
CA VAL A 202 -21.03 35.21 5.36
C VAL A 202 -20.64 33.97 4.54
N PRO A 203 -21.56 33.27 3.87
CA PRO A 203 -21.22 32.08 3.08
C PRO A 203 -20.22 32.44 1.98
N LEU A 204 -18.98 31.94 2.11
CA LEU A 204 -17.99 32.02 1.04
C LEU A 204 -18.48 31.22 -0.18
N PRO A 205 -18.22 31.67 -1.41
CA PRO A 205 -18.58 30.91 -2.60
C PRO A 205 -17.87 29.56 -2.60
N LEU A 206 -18.66 28.47 -2.68
CA LEU A 206 -18.16 27.10 -2.68
C LEU A 206 -17.32 26.87 -3.95
N LEU A 207 -15.99 26.71 -3.80
CA LEU A 207 -15.08 26.55 -4.94
C LEU A 207 -15.24 25.21 -5.66
N LEU A 208 -15.72 24.19 -4.94
CA LEU A 208 -15.99 22.86 -5.45
C LEU A 208 -17.27 22.30 -4.82
N SER A 209 -18.10 21.67 -5.63
CA SER A 209 -19.28 20.97 -5.13
C SER A 209 -18.87 19.77 -4.22
N PRO A 210 -19.72 19.37 -3.26
CA PRO A 210 -19.47 18.18 -2.43
C PRO A 210 -19.17 16.92 -3.25
N ARG A 211 -19.86 16.78 -4.39
CA ARG A 211 -19.64 15.69 -5.34
C ARG A 211 -18.22 15.72 -5.94
N GLU A 212 -17.74 16.89 -6.33
CA GLU A 212 -16.39 17.06 -6.88
C GLU A 212 -15.32 16.83 -5.82
N LEU A 213 -15.52 17.32 -4.60
CA LEU A 213 -14.64 17.08 -3.46
C LEU A 213 -14.49 15.58 -3.20
N LEU A 214 -15.61 14.85 -3.07
CA LEU A 214 -15.57 13.39 -2.89
C LEU A 214 -14.88 12.67 -4.05
N LYS A 215 -15.12 13.09 -5.30
CA LYS A 215 -14.46 12.50 -6.47
C LYS A 215 -12.94 12.72 -6.44
N LYS A 216 -12.50 13.94 -6.12
CA LYS A 216 -11.07 14.28 -6.03
C LYS A 216 -10.39 13.56 -4.87
N LEU A 217 -10.99 13.61 -3.67
CA LEU A 217 -10.48 12.95 -2.46
C LEU A 217 -10.35 11.43 -2.65
N ALA A 218 -11.36 10.79 -3.26
CA ALA A 218 -11.31 9.35 -3.55
C ALA A 218 -10.21 8.96 -4.56
N GLY A 219 -9.71 9.92 -5.35
CA GLY A 219 -8.62 9.73 -6.30
C GLY A 219 -7.22 9.93 -5.71
N ILE A 220 -7.09 10.51 -4.51
CA ILE A 220 -5.78 10.78 -3.87
C ILE A 220 -5.11 9.47 -3.42
N ASP A 221 -5.86 8.64 -2.68
CA ASP A 221 -5.40 7.35 -2.19
C ASP A 221 -6.47 6.26 -2.45
N PRO A 222 -6.57 5.78 -3.70
CA PRO A 222 -7.57 4.77 -4.08
C PRO A 222 -7.33 3.43 -3.38
N ARG A 223 -6.07 3.13 -3.02
CA ARG A 223 -5.69 1.92 -2.30
C ARG A 223 -6.21 1.96 -0.87
N GLY A 224 -5.82 2.95 -0.07
CA GLY A 224 -6.23 3.06 1.33
C GLY A 224 -7.74 3.18 1.48
N ARG A 225 -8.39 3.86 0.52
CA ARG A 225 -9.84 3.92 0.45
C ARG A 225 -10.49 2.55 0.26
N LEU A 226 -10.01 1.76 -0.71
CA LEU A 226 -10.54 0.43 -0.97
C LEU A 226 -10.25 -0.54 0.19
N GLU A 227 -9.06 -0.44 0.79
CA GLU A 227 -8.73 -1.19 2.01
C GLU A 227 -9.74 -0.90 3.13
N ARG A 228 -10.07 0.37 3.37
CA ARG A 228 -11.05 0.74 4.39
C ARG A 228 -12.46 0.27 4.05
N MET A 229 -12.87 0.35 2.78
CA MET A 229 -14.16 -0.20 2.34
C MET A 229 -14.29 -1.69 2.66
N ILE A 230 -13.24 -2.48 2.40
CA ILE A 230 -13.24 -3.92 2.68
C ILE A 230 -13.37 -4.19 4.19
N GLU A 231 -12.71 -3.39 5.02
CA GLU A 231 -12.82 -3.51 6.48
C GLU A 231 -14.24 -3.25 6.97
N MET A 232 -14.93 -2.29 6.36
CA MET A 232 -16.30 -1.88 6.70
C MET A 232 -17.38 -2.79 6.13
N CYS A 233 -17.09 -3.70 5.19
CA CYS A 233 -18.12 -4.60 4.63
C CYS A 233 -18.84 -5.39 5.74
N SER A 234 -20.16 -5.48 5.65
CA SER A 234 -21.00 -6.30 6.54
C SER A 234 -21.82 -7.33 5.76
N THR A 235 -22.02 -7.11 4.46
CA THR A 235 -22.85 -7.97 3.60
C THR A 235 -22.07 -8.54 2.40
N LEU A 236 -22.63 -9.55 1.72
CA LEU A 236 -22.08 -10.07 0.47
C LEU A 236 -22.15 -9.02 -0.66
N GLY A 237 -23.18 -8.18 -0.68
CA GLY A 237 -23.29 -7.07 -1.63
C GLY A 237 -22.16 -6.04 -1.50
N ASP A 238 -21.72 -5.75 -0.27
CA ASP A 238 -20.57 -4.87 -0.02
C ASP A 238 -19.28 -5.47 -0.57
N ILE A 239 -19.08 -6.77 -0.34
CA ILE A 239 -17.93 -7.51 -0.84
C ILE A 239 -17.92 -7.51 -2.35
N HIS A 240 -19.05 -7.82 -3.00
CA HIS A 240 -19.17 -7.77 -4.45
C HIS A 240 -18.84 -6.39 -5.01
N THR A 241 -19.31 -5.33 -4.34
CA THR A 241 -18.99 -3.94 -4.68
C THR A 241 -17.49 -3.64 -4.57
N CYS A 242 -16.84 -4.09 -3.49
CA CYS A 242 -15.39 -3.93 -3.32
C CYS A 242 -14.60 -4.71 -4.39
N THR A 243 -15.03 -5.92 -4.71
CA THR A 243 -14.41 -6.77 -5.74
C THR A 243 -14.51 -6.13 -7.13
N ARG A 244 -15.68 -5.58 -7.50
CA ARG A 244 -15.86 -4.82 -8.75
C ARG A 244 -15.02 -3.55 -8.79
N ARG A 245 -14.89 -2.83 -7.66
CA ARG A 245 -14.04 -1.65 -7.56
C ARG A 245 -12.56 -2.00 -7.70
N LEU A 246 -12.12 -3.13 -7.12
CA LEU A 246 -10.77 -3.65 -7.31
C LEU A 246 -10.51 -3.96 -8.78
N CYS A 247 -11.44 -4.67 -9.44
CA CYS A 247 -11.38 -4.97 -10.87
C CYS A 247 -11.12 -3.72 -11.72
N LYS A 248 -11.96 -2.68 -11.54
CA LYS A 248 -11.80 -1.39 -12.24
C LYS A 248 -10.48 -0.69 -11.90
N ALA A 249 -10.04 -0.73 -10.64
CA ALA A 249 -8.78 -0.12 -10.21
C ALA A 249 -7.55 -0.84 -10.80
N THR A 250 -7.66 -2.13 -11.11
CA THR A 250 -6.59 -2.88 -11.78
C THR A 250 -6.50 -2.65 -13.28
N GLU A 251 -7.58 -2.18 -13.91
CA GLU A 251 -7.67 -1.90 -15.35
C GLU A 251 -7.27 -0.45 -15.71
N SER A 252 -7.16 0.43 -14.72
CA SER A 252 -6.74 1.82 -14.92
C SER A 252 -5.26 1.95 -15.31
N GLU A 253 -4.92 2.97 -16.11
CA GLU A 253 -3.54 3.29 -16.52
C GLU A 253 -2.60 3.55 -15.33
N LYS A 254 -3.12 4.15 -14.25
CA LYS A 254 -2.40 4.35 -12.98
C LYS A 254 -2.55 3.15 -12.05
N GLY A 255 -2.75 1.96 -12.60
CA GLY A 255 -3.20 0.76 -11.91
C GLY A 255 -2.42 0.45 -10.63
N LEU A 256 -3.08 -0.24 -9.71
CA LEU A 256 -2.50 -0.60 -8.42
C LEU A 256 -1.19 -1.39 -8.57
N GLU A 257 -0.21 -1.09 -7.72
CA GLU A 257 1.01 -1.88 -7.62
C GLU A 257 0.70 -3.36 -7.36
N TYR A 258 1.54 -4.26 -7.88
CA TYR A 258 1.34 -5.71 -7.74
C TYR A 258 1.14 -6.15 -6.28
N ALA A 259 1.98 -5.66 -5.36
CA ALA A 259 1.86 -5.98 -3.94
C ALA A 259 0.51 -5.53 -3.35
N ALA A 260 0.03 -4.35 -3.75
CA ALA A 260 -1.27 -3.83 -3.32
C ALA A 260 -2.43 -4.66 -3.89
N LYS A 261 -2.37 -5.06 -5.17
CA LYS A 261 -3.33 -6.01 -5.78
C LYS A 261 -3.39 -7.29 -4.95
N CYS A 262 -2.23 -7.85 -4.61
CA CYS A 262 -2.17 -9.11 -3.88
C CYS A 262 -2.75 -9.02 -2.47
N GLN A 263 -2.44 -7.93 -1.76
CA GLN A 263 -2.97 -7.65 -0.43
C GLN A 263 -4.49 -7.45 -0.47
N LEU A 264 -5.01 -6.71 -1.43
CA LEU A 264 -6.44 -6.43 -1.56
C LEU A 264 -7.25 -7.69 -1.92
N ILE A 265 -6.79 -8.50 -2.88
CA ILE A 265 -7.40 -9.81 -3.19
C ILE A 265 -7.48 -10.67 -1.92
N SER A 266 -6.36 -10.76 -1.19
CA SER A 266 -6.26 -11.51 0.05
C SER A 266 -7.18 -11.00 1.15
N LYS A 267 -7.32 -9.66 1.28
CA LYS A 267 -8.23 -9.02 2.25
C LYS A 267 -9.69 -9.31 1.91
N ILE A 268 -10.07 -9.20 0.63
CA ILE A 268 -11.43 -9.48 0.16
C ILE A 268 -11.79 -10.95 0.42
N ALA A 269 -10.97 -11.91 -0.02
CA ALA A 269 -11.23 -13.33 0.22
C ALA A 269 -11.39 -13.65 1.72
N SER A 270 -10.53 -13.06 2.55
CA SER A 270 -10.59 -13.25 4.01
C SER A 270 -11.82 -12.60 4.65
N LYS A 271 -12.30 -11.46 4.16
CA LYS A 271 -13.51 -10.79 4.65
C LYS A 271 -14.77 -11.49 4.15
N ALA A 272 -14.80 -11.90 2.88
CA ALA A 272 -15.88 -12.69 2.27
C ALA A 272 -16.14 -13.95 3.08
N ARG A 273 -15.10 -14.75 3.38
CA ARG A 273 -15.20 -15.93 4.24
C ARG A 273 -15.87 -15.63 5.59
N ARG A 274 -15.48 -14.54 6.24
CA ARG A 274 -16.04 -14.16 7.56
C ARG A 274 -17.52 -13.79 7.45
N ILE A 275 -17.91 -13.04 6.42
CA ILE A 275 -19.30 -12.67 6.17
C ILE A 275 -20.12 -13.92 5.85
N CYS A 276 -19.67 -14.79 4.94
CA CYS A 276 -20.31 -16.07 4.65
C CYS A 276 -20.47 -16.92 5.92
N ALA A 277 -19.44 -17.01 6.75
CA ALA A 277 -19.50 -17.76 8.01
C ALA A 277 -20.58 -17.21 8.95
N MET A 278 -20.75 -15.89 9.05
CA MET A 278 -21.82 -15.29 9.85
C MET A 278 -23.21 -15.61 9.30
N VAL A 279 -23.39 -15.64 7.98
CA VAL A 279 -24.66 -16.03 7.34
C VAL A 279 -25.00 -17.50 7.59
N LEU A 280 -23.99 -18.35 7.78
CA LEU A 280 -24.14 -19.78 8.08
C LEU A 280 -24.29 -20.10 9.58
N LEU A 281 -24.19 -19.13 10.49
CA LEU A 281 -24.37 -19.36 11.92
C LEU A 281 -25.82 -19.60 12.37
N PRO A 282 -26.85 -18.90 11.84
CA PRO A 282 -28.23 -19.11 12.24
C PRO A 282 -28.72 -20.51 11.84
N GLU A 283 -29.58 -21.12 12.67
CA GLU A 283 -30.31 -22.34 12.30
C GLU A 283 -31.75 -22.01 11.86
N PRO A 284 -32.19 -22.46 10.67
CA PRO A 284 -31.40 -23.14 9.64
C PRO A 284 -30.53 -22.17 8.81
N PRO A 285 -29.30 -22.58 8.43
CA PRO A 285 -28.40 -21.72 7.66
C PRO A 285 -28.89 -21.63 6.22
N HIS A 286 -29.31 -20.43 5.81
CA HIS A 286 -29.86 -20.21 4.48
C HIS A 286 -29.22 -18.99 3.82
N PHE A 287 -28.41 -19.25 2.80
CA PHE A 287 -28.15 -18.24 1.78
C PHE A 287 -29.41 -18.07 0.94
N SER A 288 -29.82 -16.83 0.70
CA SER A 288 -30.82 -16.56 -0.33
C SER A 288 -30.27 -16.89 -1.72
N SER A 289 -31.15 -17.08 -2.70
CA SER A 289 -30.72 -17.26 -4.09
C SER A 289 -29.88 -16.06 -4.59
N ASP A 290 -30.22 -14.85 -4.14
CA ASP A 290 -29.49 -13.63 -4.50
C ASP A 290 -28.10 -13.59 -3.85
N ASP A 291 -27.98 -14.08 -2.61
CA ASP A 291 -26.68 -14.20 -1.93
C ASP A 291 -25.77 -15.20 -2.61
N LEU A 292 -26.30 -16.36 -3.02
CA LEU A 292 -25.54 -17.36 -3.77
C LEU A 292 -25.06 -16.81 -5.11
N ALA A 293 -25.93 -16.13 -5.87
CA ALA A 293 -25.55 -15.49 -7.13
C ALA A 293 -24.49 -14.40 -6.93
N THR A 294 -24.63 -13.60 -5.86
CA THR A 294 -23.68 -12.54 -5.50
C THR A 294 -22.32 -13.11 -5.10
N LEU A 295 -22.32 -14.22 -4.34
CA LEU A 295 -21.12 -14.94 -3.93
C LEU A 295 -20.42 -15.56 -5.14
N SER A 296 -21.15 -16.27 -6.01
CA SER A 296 -20.60 -16.87 -7.23
C SER A 296 -19.94 -15.80 -8.11
N SER A 297 -20.65 -14.70 -8.40
CA SER A 297 -20.10 -13.57 -9.16
C SER A 297 -18.87 -12.95 -8.50
N THR A 298 -18.84 -12.86 -7.17
CA THR A 298 -17.67 -12.37 -6.43
C THR A 298 -16.46 -13.28 -6.64
N ILE A 299 -16.66 -14.58 -6.56
CA ILE A 299 -15.60 -15.60 -6.71
C ILE A 299 -15.03 -15.55 -8.13
N ASP A 300 -15.89 -15.50 -9.16
CA ASP A 300 -15.45 -15.38 -10.55
C ASP A 300 -14.55 -14.17 -10.79
N ILE A 301 -14.95 -13.00 -10.26
CA ILE A 301 -14.15 -11.78 -10.41
C ILE A 301 -12.82 -11.93 -9.64
N LEU A 302 -12.81 -12.53 -8.45
CA LEU A 302 -11.58 -12.77 -7.68
C LEU A 302 -10.63 -13.73 -8.39
N LEU A 303 -11.16 -14.80 -9.00
CA LEU A 303 -10.36 -15.75 -9.78
C LEU A 303 -9.73 -15.07 -10.99
N SER A 304 -10.53 -14.33 -11.77
CA SER A 304 -10.05 -13.54 -12.91
C SER A 304 -8.99 -12.50 -12.50
N LEU A 305 -9.23 -11.77 -11.41
CA LEU A 305 -8.28 -10.81 -10.84
C LEU A 305 -6.96 -11.47 -10.45
N THR A 306 -7.03 -12.64 -9.81
CA THR A 306 -5.86 -13.39 -9.36
C THR A 306 -5.06 -13.90 -10.56
N GLN A 307 -5.72 -14.45 -11.57
CA GLN A 307 -5.09 -14.89 -12.80
C GLN A 307 -4.36 -13.74 -13.51
N ARG A 308 -5.03 -12.59 -13.67
CA ARG A 308 -4.41 -11.38 -14.27
C ARG A 308 -3.24 -10.84 -13.43
N ALA A 309 -3.38 -10.84 -12.11
CA ALA A 309 -2.28 -10.42 -11.23
C ALA A 309 -1.07 -11.33 -11.44
N LEU A 310 -1.25 -12.66 -11.42
CA LEU A 310 -0.15 -13.61 -11.63
C LEU A 310 0.50 -13.48 -13.00
N ALA A 311 -0.30 -13.28 -14.06
CA ALA A 311 0.21 -13.08 -15.41
C ALA A 311 1.09 -11.82 -15.55
N THR A 312 0.83 -10.80 -14.71
CA THR A 312 1.59 -9.53 -14.69
C THR A 312 2.60 -9.45 -13.54
N ARG A 313 2.90 -10.58 -12.88
CA ARG A 313 3.82 -10.63 -11.74
C ARG A 313 5.24 -10.24 -12.16
N PRO A 314 5.89 -9.27 -11.48
CA PRO A 314 7.31 -9.00 -11.69
C PRO A 314 8.18 -10.21 -11.31
N SER A 315 9.20 -10.51 -12.12
CA SER A 315 10.08 -11.67 -11.94
C SER A 315 10.85 -11.72 -10.61
N PHE A 316 11.01 -10.57 -9.94
CA PHE A 316 11.69 -10.45 -8.65
C PHE A 316 10.77 -10.59 -7.44
N THR A 317 9.45 -10.65 -7.63
CA THR A 317 8.49 -10.73 -6.51
C THR A 317 8.04 -12.18 -6.28
N SER A 318 8.25 -12.68 -5.06
CA SER A 318 7.77 -14.01 -4.65
C SER A 318 6.34 -14.03 -4.13
N GLN A 319 5.79 -12.87 -3.77
CA GLN A 319 4.43 -12.75 -3.24
C GLN A 319 3.40 -13.24 -4.27
N GLN A 320 2.47 -14.08 -3.83
CA GLN A 320 1.34 -14.56 -4.64
C GLN A 320 0.02 -14.35 -3.88
N PRO A 321 -1.06 -13.91 -4.54
CA PRO A 321 -2.36 -13.68 -3.89
C PRO A 321 -3.22 -14.94 -3.73
N ILE A 322 -2.62 -16.12 -3.86
CA ILE A 322 -3.37 -17.36 -4.08
C ILE A 322 -3.80 -18.00 -2.76
N SER A 323 -2.92 -18.08 -1.76
CA SER A 323 -3.17 -18.84 -0.52
C SER A 323 -4.51 -18.51 0.14
N LYS A 324 -4.81 -17.23 0.41
CA LYS A 324 -6.08 -16.86 1.07
C LYS A 324 -7.31 -17.09 0.20
N LEU A 325 -7.18 -16.90 -1.12
CA LEU A 325 -8.26 -17.17 -2.06
C LEU A 325 -8.54 -18.67 -2.15
N THR A 326 -7.49 -19.50 -2.25
CA THR A 326 -7.57 -20.95 -2.22
C THR A 326 -8.19 -21.46 -0.92
N HIS A 327 -7.77 -20.95 0.24
CA HIS A 327 -8.39 -21.32 1.51
C HIS A 327 -9.86 -20.95 1.57
N PHE A 328 -10.23 -19.79 1.03
CA PHE A 328 -11.62 -19.38 0.93
C PHE A 328 -12.41 -20.29 -0.02
N ALA A 329 -11.86 -20.62 -1.19
CA ALA A 329 -12.46 -21.52 -2.16
C ALA A 329 -12.68 -22.92 -1.58
N LYS A 330 -11.65 -23.53 -0.97
CA LYS A 330 -11.78 -24.84 -0.29
C LYS A 330 -12.80 -24.83 0.82
N TRP A 331 -12.88 -23.71 1.56
CA TRP A 331 -13.93 -23.52 2.55
C TRP A 331 -15.31 -23.50 1.87
N CYS A 332 -15.52 -22.71 0.82
CA CYS A 332 -16.78 -22.68 0.06
C CYS A 332 -17.15 -24.04 -0.53
N GLU A 333 -16.17 -24.78 -1.06
CA GLU A 333 -16.35 -26.14 -1.59
C GLU A 333 -16.91 -27.10 -0.51
N GLY A 334 -16.34 -27.06 0.70
CA GLY A 334 -16.81 -27.87 1.83
C GLY A 334 -18.26 -27.60 2.25
N TYR A 335 -18.82 -26.45 1.88
CA TYR A 335 -20.23 -26.09 2.10
C TYR A 335 -21.08 -26.17 0.82
N GLY A 336 -20.54 -26.69 -0.29
CA GLY A 336 -21.26 -26.77 -1.57
C GLY A 336 -21.60 -25.42 -2.19
N LEU A 337 -20.84 -24.37 -1.87
CA LEU A 337 -21.08 -23.00 -2.35
C LEU A 337 -20.33 -22.66 -3.65
N LEU A 338 -19.53 -23.58 -4.18
CA LEU A 338 -18.78 -23.40 -5.42
C LEU A 338 -19.41 -24.15 -6.58
N GLU A 339 -19.38 -23.50 -7.75
CA GLU A 339 -19.66 -24.16 -9.02
C GLU A 339 -18.45 -25.00 -9.48
N LYS A 340 -18.72 -26.04 -10.28
CA LYS A 340 -17.66 -26.93 -10.80
C LYS A 340 -16.57 -26.17 -11.59
N SER A 341 -16.96 -25.18 -12.38
CA SER A 341 -16.05 -24.30 -13.14
C SER A 341 -15.10 -23.51 -12.23
N GLN A 342 -15.59 -23.08 -11.07
CA GLN A 342 -14.81 -22.34 -10.08
C GLN A 342 -13.80 -23.25 -9.39
N ILE A 343 -14.19 -24.48 -9.05
CA ILE A 343 -13.29 -25.50 -8.48
C ILE A 343 -12.14 -25.78 -9.46
N GLU A 344 -12.45 -26.01 -10.73
CA GLU A 344 -11.45 -26.23 -11.78
C GLU A 344 -10.49 -25.04 -11.92
N SER A 345 -11.03 -23.82 -11.90
CA SER A 345 -10.23 -22.58 -11.98
C SER A 345 -9.29 -22.40 -10.78
N VAL A 346 -9.76 -22.74 -9.57
CA VAL A 346 -8.94 -22.73 -8.35
C VAL A 346 -7.81 -23.74 -8.44
N ALA A 347 -8.10 -24.96 -8.90
CA ALA A 347 -7.09 -26.01 -9.07
C ALA A 347 -5.99 -25.59 -10.09
N VAL A 348 -6.36 -24.94 -11.19
CA VAL A 348 -5.39 -24.39 -12.16
C VAL A 348 -4.50 -23.33 -11.51
N LEU A 349 -5.07 -22.43 -10.70
CA LEU A 349 -4.31 -21.41 -9.98
C LEU A 349 -3.36 -22.03 -8.94
N GLU A 350 -3.80 -23.04 -8.19
CA GLU A 350 -2.95 -23.78 -7.24
C GLU A 350 -1.79 -24.50 -7.94
N ALA A 351 -2.06 -25.17 -9.08
CA ALA A 351 -1.03 -25.82 -9.86
C ALA A 351 0.01 -24.80 -10.37
N GLN A 352 -0.44 -23.62 -10.83
CA GLN A 352 0.47 -22.54 -11.21
C GLN A 352 1.30 -22.02 -10.02
N ALA A 353 0.67 -21.81 -8.86
CA ALA A 353 1.34 -21.40 -7.62
C ALA A 353 2.47 -22.35 -7.26
N THR A 354 2.19 -23.66 -7.33
CA THR A 354 3.12 -24.73 -6.98
C THR A 354 4.29 -24.79 -7.95
N ARG A 355 4.04 -24.68 -9.27
CA ARG A 355 5.10 -24.58 -10.28
C ARG A 355 6.00 -23.37 -10.05
N ASP A 356 5.40 -22.22 -9.74
CA ASP A 356 6.15 -20.99 -9.48
C ASP A 356 7.04 -21.09 -8.23
N LEU A 357 6.52 -21.70 -7.16
CA LEU A 357 7.30 -21.96 -5.94
C LEU A 357 8.45 -22.93 -6.21
N GLY A 358 8.22 -23.98 -7.00
CA GLY A 358 9.27 -24.89 -7.45
C GLY A 358 10.37 -24.15 -8.21
N SER A 359 10.01 -23.29 -9.17
CA SER A 359 10.98 -22.48 -9.93
C SER A 359 11.80 -21.55 -9.02
N GLN A 360 11.16 -20.93 -8.01
CA GLN A 360 11.87 -20.08 -7.04
C GLN A 360 12.84 -20.89 -6.17
N ALA A 361 12.46 -22.11 -5.76
CA ALA A 361 13.34 -22.99 -5.01
C ALA A 361 14.59 -23.37 -5.83
N THR A 362 14.41 -23.76 -7.10
CA THR A 362 15.52 -24.06 -8.02
C THR A 362 16.43 -22.86 -8.24
N GLN A 363 15.87 -21.65 -8.35
CA GLN A 363 16.64 -20.41 -8.45
C GLN A 363 17.51 -20.18 -7.21
N LEU A 364 16.93 -20.34 -6.02
CA LEU A 364 17.64 -20.16 -4.76
C LEU A 364 18.77 -21.20 -4.60
N GLU A 365 18.47 -22.46 -4.89
CA GLU A 365 19.45 -23.55 -4.87
C GLU A 365 20.63 -23.26 -5.82
N THR A 366 20.34 -22.79 -7.04
CA THR A 366 21.37 -22.41 -8.01
C THR A 366 22.24 -21.26 -7.49
N VAL A 367 21.65 -20.23 -6.89
CA VAL A 367 22.42 -19.13 -6.28
C VAL A 367 23.28 -19.62 -5.13
N MET A 368 22.77 -20.52 -4.28
CA MET A 368 23.55 -21.12 -3.19
C MET A 368 24.72 -21.95 -3.71
N MET A 369 24.48 -22.79 -4.72
CA MET A 369 25.50 -23.58 -5.40
C MET A 369 26.60 -22.68 -5.97
N LEU A 370 26.23 -21.64 -6.74
CA LEU A 370 27.18 -20.70 -7.33
C LEU A 370 28.01 -19.98 -6.25
N LYS A 371 27.37 -19.53 -5.16
CA LYS A 371 28.07 -18.84 -4.06
C LYS A 371 28.99 -19.75 -3.24
N ALA A 372 28.76 -21.06 -3.26
CA ALA A 372 29.62 -22.03 -2.57
C ALA A 372 30.91 -22.33 -3.33
N LEU A 373 31.02 -21.93 -4.60
CA LEU A 373 32.22 -22.17 -5.41
C LEU A 373 33.42 -21.35 -4.89
N PRO A 374 34.63 -21.94 -4.83
CA PRO A 374 35.85 -21.19 -4.54
C PRO A 374 36.08 -20.08 -5.57
N SER A 375 36.48 -18.90 -5.10
CA SER A 375 36.77 -17.77 -5.99
C SER A 375 38.00 -18.06 -6.85
N GLY A 376 37.89 -17.86 -8.17
CA GLY A 376 38.97 -18.10 -9.12
C GLY A 376 39.13 -19.54 -9.62
N ASP A 377 38.30 -20.48 -9.15
CA ASP A 377 38.28 -21.86 -9.67
C ASP A 377 37.48 -21.94 -10.97
N GLU A 378 38.17 -21.74 -12.11
CA GLU A 378 37.56 -21.80 -13.43
C GLU A 378 36.96 -23.18 -13.76
N ALA A 379 37.60 -24.27 -13.34
CA ALA A 379 37.12 -25.61 -13.67
C ALA A 379 35.82 -25.96 -12.93
N ALA A 380 35.69 -25.55 -11.67
CA ALA A 380 34.45 -25.69 -10.92
C ALA A 380 33.35 -24.77 -11.47
N LEU A 381 33.69 -23.51 -11.77
CA LEU A 381 32.74 -22.55 -12.35
C LEU A 381 32.24 -23.02 -13.73
N LYS A 382 33.13 -23.49 -14.60
CA LYS A 382 32.76 -24.02 -15.93
C LYS A 382 31.77 -25.17 -15.83
N ARG A 383 32.05 -26.16 -14.98
CA ARG A 383 31.12 -27.29 -14.75
C ARG A 383 29.77 -26.80 -14.22
N ALA A 384 29.77 -25.88 -13.26
CA ALA A 384 28.53 -25.31 -12.72
C ALA A 384 27.72 -24.56 -13.79
N LEU A 385 28.38 -23.74 -14.62
CA LEU A 385 27.72 -22.97 -15.68
C LEU A 385 27.24 -23.85 -16.84
N ASP A 386 27.98 -24.90 -17.20
CA ASP A 386 27.54 -25.86 -18.22
C ASP A 386 26.31 -26.65 -17.76
N ASN A 387 26.21 -26.99 -16.47
CA ASN A 387 25.03 -27.67 -15.92
C ASN A 387 23.75 -26.83 -15.96
N ILE A 388 23.86 -25.50 -15.86
CA ILE A 388 22.72 -24.58 -15.90
C ILE A 388 22.56 -23.89 -17.26
N TRP A 389 23.34 -24.29 -18.26
CA TRP A 389 23.25 -23.74 -19.61
C TRP A 389 22.41 -24.67 -20.49
N ASN A 390 21.27 -24.16 -20.97
CA ASN A 390 20.43 -24.90 -21.90
C ASN A 390 20.94 -24.67 -23.33
N GLU A 391 21.72 -25.61 -23.86
CA GLU A 391 22.28 -25.50 -25.22
C GLU A 391 21.20 -25.43 -26.31
N LYS A 392 20.06 -26.11 -26.12
CA LYS A 392 18.97 -26.13 -27.13
C LYS A 392 18.25 -24.79 -27.20
N GLU A 393 17.98 -24.17 -26.06
CA GLU A 393 17.26 -22.90 -25.98
C GLU A 393 18.21 -21.68 -26.00
N GLY A 394 19.51 -21.90 -25.85
CA GLY A 394 20.54 -20.87 -25.91
C GLY A 394 20.43 -19.85 -24.80
N HIS A 395 20.15 -20.28 -23.56
CA HIS A 395 20.12 -19.40 -22.39
C HIS A 395 20.44 -20.16 -21.10
N PHE A 396 20.74 -19.42 -20.04
CA PHE A 396 20.84 -20.00 -18.69
C PHE A 396 19.46 -20.41 -18.17
N GLU A 397 19.40 -21.51 -17.43
CA GLU A 397 18.21 -21.97 -16.72
C GLU A 397 18.65 -22.56 -15.37
N PRO A 398 18.29 -21.91 -14.23
CA PRO A 398 17.47 -20.70 -14.12
C PRO A 398 18.17 -19.39 -14.57
N TYR A 399 17.39 -18.35 -14.89
CA TYR A 399 17.87 -17.04 -15.38
C TYR A 399 17.37 -15.84 -14.55
N SER A 400 17.13 -16.03 -13.25
CA SER A 400 16.71 -14.92 -12.38
C SER A 400 17.81 -13.87 -12.21
N ALA A 401 17.43 -12.65 -11.81
CA ALA A 401 18.38 -11.55 -11.62
C ALA A 401 19.52 -11.90 -10.64
N ASP A 402 19.23 -12.67 -9.59
CA ASP A 402 20.23 -13.11 -8.61
C ASP A 402 21.16 -14.18 -9.18
N VAL A 403 20.65 -15.11 -9.98
CA VAL A 403 21.47 -16.12 -10.68
C VAL A 403 22.41 -15.43 -11.65
N LEU A 404 21.89 -14.61 -12.57
CA LEU A 404 22.70 -13.92 -13.58
C LEU A 404 23.72 -12.96 -12.94
N SER A 405 23.36 -12.31 -11.83
CA SER A 405 24.30 -11.48 -11.07
C SER A 405 25.39 -12.31 -10.40
N SER A 406 25.08 -13.51 -9.89
CA SER A 406 26.06 -14.40 -9.26
C SER A 406 27.04 -14.95 -10.29
N ILE A 407 26.54 -15.34 -11.48
CA ILE A 407 27.38 -15.76 -12.62
C ILE A 407 28.40 -14.67 -12.96
N ALA A 408 27.94 -13.43 -13.12
CA ALA A 408 28.81 -12.31 -13.47
C ALA A 408 29.88 -11.99 -12.40
N VAL A 409 29.52 -12.14 -11.11
CA VAL A 409 30.47 -11.94 -10.01
C VAL A 409 31.56 -13.01 -10.02
N LEU A 410 31.20 -14.28 -10.23
CA LEU A 410 32.16 -15.38 -10.24
C LEU A 410 33.05 -15.34 -11.47
N ALA A 411 32.50 -15.08 -12.65
CA ALA A 411 33.28 -14.95 -13.89
C ALA A 411 34.23 -13.75 -13.87
N GLY A 412 33.86 -12.69 -13.15
CA GLY A 412 34.71 -11.52 -12.94
C GLY A 412 35.82 -11.70 -11.89
N ALA A 413 35.91 -12.86 -11.22
CA ALA A 413 36.91 -13.09 -10.19
C ALA A 413 38.35 -13.17 -10.75
N HIS A 414 39.32 -12.88 -9.89
CA HIS A 414 40.73 -13.11 -10.20
C HIS A 414 40.97 -14.63 -10.31
N GLY A 415 41.74 -15.07 -11.30
CA GLY A 415 41.99 -16.50 -11.57
C GLY A 415 41.13 -17.09 -12.69
N ILE A 416 40.12 -16.36 -13.18
CA ILE A 416 39.35 -16.74 -14.37
C ILE A 416 40.04 -16.21 -15.63
N SER A 417 40.23 -17.07 -16.62
CA SER A 417 40.83 -16.73 -17.92
C SER A 417 39.95 -15.80 -18.75
N ASP A 418 40.58 -14.97 -19.58
CA ASP A 418 39.85 -14.05 -20.45
C ASP A 418 39.02 -14.78 -21.51
N ALA A 419 39.51 -15.92 -22.02
CA ALA A 419 38.74 -16.77 -22.93
C ALA A 419 37.42 -17.24 -22.30
N PHE A 420 37.46 -17.66 -21.04
CA PHE A 420 36.25 -18.09 -20.33
C PHE A 420 35.33 -16.89 -20.00
N ARG A 421 35.89 -15.72 -19.64
CA ARG A 421 35.10 -14.50 -19.42
C ARG A 421 34.30 -14.08 -20.66
N VAL A 422 34.94 -14.11 -21.83
CA VAL A 422 34.28 -13.82 -23.12
C VAL A 422 33.17 -14.82 -23.39
N GLN A 423 33.41 -16.11 -23.13
CA GLN A 423 32.37 -17.15 -23.27
C GLN A 423 31.16 -16.87 -22.36
N VAL A 424 31.39 -16.55 -21.09
CA VAL A 424 30.31 -16.23 -20.13
C VAL A 424 29.56 -14.96 -20.55
N ALA A 425 30.26 -13.91 -20.98
CA ALA A 425 29.64 -12.69 -21.48
C ALA A 425 28.75 -12.96 -22.70
N GLY A 426 29.20 -13.80 -23.63
CA GLY A 426 28.41 -14.26 -24.78
C GLY A 426 27.15 -15.03 -24.36
N ARG A 427 27.25 -15.95 -23.40
CA ARG A 427 26.09 -16.70 -22.86
C ARG A 427 25.09 -15.79 -22.13
N LEU A 428 25.55 -14.78 -21.39
CA LEU A 428 24.69 -13.77 -20.75
C LEU A 428 23.94 -12.93 -21.80
N MET A 429 24.61 -12.53 -22.89
CA MET A 429 23.96 -11.81 -23.99
C MET A 429 22.94 -12.66 -24.73
N LYS A 430 23.24 -13.93 -24.99
CA LYS A 430 22.26 -14.87 -25.56
C LYS A 430 21.05 -15.04 -24.64
N THR A 431 21.26 -15.13 -23.34
CA THR A 431 20.17 -15.16 -22.35
C THR A 431 19.32 -13.89 -22.41
N GLN A 432 19.95 -12.72 -22.58
CA GLN A 432 19.22 -11.46 -22.78
C GLN A 432 18.35 -11.50 -24.05
N GLN A 433 18.94 -11.89 -25.18
CA GLN A 433 18.27 -11.92 -26.48
C GLN A 433 17.11 -12.93 -26.52
N ASN A 434 17.35 -14.14 -26.02
CA ASN A 434 16.43 -15.27 -26.19
C ASN A 434 15.33 -15.33 -25.12
N ARG A 435 15.52 -14.73 -23.94
CA ARG A 435 14.52 -14.78 -22.85
C ARG A 435 14.10 -13.43 -22.28
N LEU A 436 15.04 -12.51 -22.10
CA LEU A 436 14.73 -11.24 -21.42
C LEU A 436 14.09 -10.22 -22.38
N SER A 437 14.56 -10.11 -23.62
CA SER A 437 14.02 -9.16 -24.59
C SER A 437 12.54 -9.41 -24.92
N GLY A 438 12.10 -10.66 -24.97
CA GLY A 438 10.68 -11.01 -25.20
C GLY A 438 9.74 -10.61 -24.05
N SER A 439 10.28 -10.36 -22.85
CA SER A 439 9.52 -9.97 -21.66
C SER A 439 9.74 -8.50 -21.25
N GLY A 440 10.46 -7.71 -22.06
CA GLY A 440 10.87 -6.35 -21.71
C GLY A 440 11.85 -6.26 -20.54
N ALA A 441 12.42 -7.40 -20.12
CA ALA A 441 13.42 -7.47 -19.07
C ALA A 441 14.83 -7.23 -19.62
N HIS A 442 15.74 -6.79 -18.76
CA HIS A 442 17.14 -6.58 -19.08
C HIS A 442 18.06 -7.34 -18.13
N LEU A 443 19.32 -7.54 -18.54
CA LEU A 443 20.32 -8.08 -17.64
C LEU A 443 20.40 -7.22 -16.36
N PRO A 444 20.53 -7.86 -15.19
CA PRO A 444 20.71 -7.12 -13.95
C PRO A 444 22.00 -6.31 -14.01
N ARG A 445 22.02 -5.16 -13.33
CA ARG A 445 23.11 -4.16 -13.40
C ARG A 445 24.52 -4.76 -13.27
N ARG A 446 24.70 -5.79 -12.45
CA ARG A 446 25.99 -6.48 -12.28
C ARG A 446 26.39 -7.28 -13.52
N ALA A 447 25.47 -8.09 -14.04
CA ALA A 447 25.70 -8.85 -15.28
C ALA A 447 25.90 -7.93 -16.48
N LEU A 448 25.10 -6.87 -16.60
CA LEU A 448 25.25 -5.90 -17.67
C LEU A 448 26.62 -5.19 -17.63
N ARG A 449 27.09 -4.82 -16.44
CA ARG A 449 28.42 -4.22 -16.27
C ARG A 449 29.55 -5.17 -16.67
N PHE A 450 29.45 -6.43 -16.26
CA PHE A 450 30.41 -7.47 -16.63
C PHE A 450 30.46 -7.65 -18.15
N VAL A 451 29.31 -7.83 -18.78
CA VAL A 451 29.19 -7.96 -20.24
C VAL A 451 29.80 -6.74 -20.95
N ASN A 452 29.42 -5.52 -20.56
CA ASN A 452 29.94 -4.30 -21.19
C ASN A 452 31.45 -4.15 -21.01
N ALA A 453 32.01 -4.58 -19.87
CA ALA A 453 33.46 -4.54 -19.64
C ALA A 453 34.20 -5.47 -20.61
N GLU A 454 33.70 -6.69 -20.82
CA GLU A 454 34.33 -7.65 -21.73
C GLU A 454 34.19 -7.21 -23.20
N TYR A 455 33.03 -6.72 -23.63
CA TYR A 455 32.87 -6.13 -24.97
C TYR A 455 33.76 -4.92 -25.20
N SER A 456 33.97 -4.08 -24.16
CA SER A 456 34.84 -2.91 -24.27
C SER A 456 36.30 -3.32 -24.44
N LYS A 457 36.76 -4.37 -23.73
CA LYS A 457 38.11 -4.93 -23.90
C LYS A 457 38.30 -5.50 -25.30
N GLU A 458 37.36 -6.30 -25.78
CA GLU A 458 37.42 -6.88 -27.13
C GLU A 458 37.49 -5.79 -28.22
N LYS A 459 36.69 -4.72 -28.06
CA LYS A 459 36.75 -3.55 -28.95
C LYS A 459 38.12 -2.86 -28.91
N GLN A 460 38.69 -2.66 -27.72
CA GLN A 460 40.02 -2.06 -27.56
C GLN A 460 41.12 -2.93 -28.20
N GLU A 461 41.07 -4.24 -28.02
CA GLU A 461 42.01 -5.17 -28.65
C GLU A 461 41.87 -5.20 -30.17
N SER A 462 40.65 -5.18 -30.70
CA SER A 462 40.40 -5.11 -32.13
C SER A 462 41.00 -3.84 -32.74
N ILE A 463 40.81 -2.70 -32.09
CA ILE A 463 41.44 -1.43 -32.49
C ILE A 463 42.97 -1.55 -32.46
N LYS A 464 43.53 -2.13 -31.40
CA LYS A 464 44.99 -2.34 -31.28
C LYS A 464 45.53 -3.24 -32.41
N ARG A 465 44.81 -4.30 -32.79
CA ARG A 465 45.18 -5.19 -33.90
C ARG A 465 45.10 -4.47 -35.25
N MET A 466 44.07 -3.66 -35.48
CA MET A 466 43.97 -2.85 -36.71
C MET A 466 45.12 -1.84 -36.81
N LEU A 467 45.45 -1.14 -35.72
CA LEU A 467 46.56 -0.19 -35.70
C LEU A 467 47.91 -0.89 -35.95
N ALA A 468 48.16 -2.03 -35.32
CA ALA A 468 49.37 -2.81 -35.56
C ALA A 468 49.48 -3.31 -37.02
N ALA A 469 48.36 -3.74 -37.61
CA ALA A 469 48.32 -4.16 -39.01
C ALA A 469 48.54 -2.99 -40.00
N GLU A 470 48.11 -1.77 -39.65
CA GLU A 470 48.41 -0.57 -40.42
C GLU A 470 49.88 -0.16 -40.32
N GLU A 471 50.48 -0.28 -39.14
CA GLU A 471 51.91 -0.02 -38.93
C GLU A 471 52.78 -1.02 -39.71
N GLU A 472 52.46 -2.31 -39.71
CA GLU A 472 53.16 -3.31 -40.53
C GLU A 472 53.00 -3.06 -42.03
N LYS A 473 51.84 -2.59 -42.49
CA LYS A 473 51.63 -2.21 -43.89
C LYS A 473 52.46 -1.00 -44.28
N LYS A 474 52.59 -0.01 -43.40
CA LYS A 474 53.43 1.18 -43.63
C LYS A 474 54.92 0.82 -43.62
N GLY A 475 55.35 -0.09 -42.75
CA GLY A 475 56.74 -0.55 -42.68
C GLY A 475 57.19 -1.44 -43.84
N LYS A 476 56.27 -2.12 -44.53
CA LYS A 476 56.57 -2.91 -45.76
C LYS A 476 56.50 -2.11 -47.06
N ALA A 477 56.00 -0.87 -47.01
CA ALA A 477 55.90 0.03 -48.15
C ALA A 477 57.06 1.05 -48.21
N GLN A 478 57.95 1.02 -47.22
CA GLN A 478 59.29 1.63 -47.23
C GLN A 478 60.31 0.54 -47.54
#